data_AF-A0A920JM85-F1
#
_entry.id   AF-A0A920JM85-F1
#
_cell.length_a   1.000
_cell.length_b   1.000
_cell.length_c   1.000
_cell.angle_alpha   90.00
_cell.angle_beta   90.00
_cell.angle_gamma   90.00
#
_symmetry.space_group_name_H-M   'P 1'
#
loop_
_entity.id
_entity.type
_entity.pdbx_description
1 polymer ?
#
loop_
_entity_poly.entity_id
_entity_poly.type
_entity_poly.pdbx_seq_one_letter_code
_entity_poly.pdbx_strand_id
1 'polypeptide(L)'
;MKKLRKLLISHWALKGLRRQDGIHAAAVVISPDKITNFFPVQQKGEGAELVTQYEMHTVEQLGLLKMDFLGLRNLSIIDRAIELIGDKDLDIDQYTFG
;
A
#
# COMPACT_ATOMS: atom_id res chain seq x y z
N MET A 1 -14.36 26.79 -30.68
CA MET A 1 -13.00 26.19 -30.77
C MET A 1 -11.96 26.73 -29.75
N LYS A 2 -11.86 28.05 -29.46
CA LYS A 2 -10.84 28.60 -28.52
C LYS A 2 -10.88 28.02 -27.10
N LYS A 3 -12.07 27.72 -26.57
CA LYS A 3 -12.28 27.18 -25.21
C LYS A 3 -11.75 25.75 -25.06
N LEU A 4 -11.95 24.89 -26.07
CA LEU A 4 -11.44 23.52 -26.10
C LEU A 4 -9.91 23.48 -26.10
N ARG A 5 -9.28 24.34 -26.91
CA ARG A 5 -7.82 24.44 -26.97
C ARG A 5 -7.22 24.87 -25.64
N LYS A 6 -7.82 25.85 -24.96
CA LYS A 6 -7.38 26.30 -23.64
C LYS A 6 -7.47 25.19 -22.59
N LEU A 7 -8.56 24.42 -22.62
CA LEU A 7 -8.77 23.30 -21.68
C LEU A 7 -7.76 22.17 -21.88
N LEU A 8 -7.44 21.83 -23.13
CA LEU A 8 -6.41 20.83 -23.45
C LEU A 8 -5.02 21.29 -22.99
N ILE A 9 -4.64 22.54 -23.24
CA ILE A 9 -3.33 23.08 -22.81
C ILE A 9 -3.20 23.05 -21.29
N SER A 10 -4.24 23.49 -20.57
CA SER A 10 -4.25 23.43 -19.10
C SER A 10 -4.22 21.99 -18.57
N HIS A 11 -4.92 21.06 -19.21
CA HIS A 11 -4.87 19.65 -18.84
C HIS A 11 -3.45 19.08 -18.99
N TRP A 12 -2.79 19.32 -20.12
CA TRP A 12 -1.42 18.86 -20.36
C TRP A 12 -0.42 19.45 -19.38
N ALA A 13 -0.58 20.73 -19.01
CA ALA A 13 0.26 21.38 -18.01
C ALA A 13 0.09 20.80 -16.58
N LEU A 14 -1.10 20.26 -16.27
CA LEU A 14 -1.42 19.70 -14.96
C LEU A 14 -1.24 18.17 -14.88
N LYS A 15 -1.03 17.50 -16.02
CA LYS A 15 -0.89 16.05 -16.10
C LYS A 15 0.47 15.63 -15.53
N GLY A 16 0.46 14.82 -14.48
CA GLY A 16 1.67 14.29 -13.85
C GLY A 16 2.14 15.05 -12.61
N LEU A 17 1.50 16.17 -12.27
CA LEU A 17 1.76 16.84 -10.99
C LEU A 17 1.24 15.98 -9.83
N ARG A 18 2.09 15.76 -8.82
CA ARG A 18 1.71 15.10 -7.57
C ARG A 18 0.67 15.96 -6.85
N ARG A 19 -0.46 15.35 -6.49
CA ARG A 19 -1.60 16.04 -5.85
C ARG A 19 -1.64 15.88 -4.35
N GLN A 20 -1.37 14.67 -3.85
CA GLN A 20 -1.49 14.32 -2.44
C GLN A 20 -0.41 13.30 -2.07
N ASP A 21 -0.02 13.33 -0.79
CA ASP A 21 0.78 12.34 -0.08
C ASP A 21 -0.11 11.15 0.30
N GLY A 22 -0.37 10.29 -0.70
CA GLY A 22 -1.07 9.02 -0.49
C GLY A 22 -0.19 8.03 0.24
N ILE A 23 -0.74 7.38 1.27
CA ILE A 23 -0.05 6.31 2.00
C ILE A 23 -0.18 5.02 1.19
N HIS A 24 0.94 4.30 0.98
CA HIS A 24 0.89 2.98 0.37
C HIS A 24 0.21 2.02 1.37
N ALA A 25 -1.04 1.65 1.11
CA ALA A 25 -1.92 0.99 2.06
C ALA A 25 -1.41 -0.37 2.62
N ALA A 26 -0.44 -0.99 1.95
CA ALA A 26 0.12 -2.29 2.30
C ALA A 26 1.61 -2.28 2.69
N ALA A 27 2.36 -1.19 2.46
CA ALA A 27 3.81 -1.23 2.56
C ALA A 27 4.28 -0.88 3.98
N VAL A 28 5.10 -1.76 4.56
CA VAL A 28 5.76 -1.57 5.85
C VAL A 28 7.28 -1.58 5.62
N VAL A 29 7.96 -0.61 6.23
CA VAL A 29 9.43 -0.50 6.19
C VAL A 29 10.00 -0.91 7.53
N ILE A 30 10.99 -1.80 7.50
CA ILE A 30 11.68 -2.32 8.68
C ILE A 30 13.14 -1.87 8.62
N SER A 31 13.57 -1.13 9.65
CA SER A 31 14.93 -0.61 9.78
C SER A 31 15.64 -1.18 11.02
N PRO A 32 16.97 -1.32 11.00
CA PRO A 32 17.74 -1.85 12.14
C PRO A 32 17.84 -0.89 13.33
N ASP A 33 17.58 0.40 13.10
CA ASP A 33 17.53 1.47 14.10
C ASP A 33 16.33 2.39 13.81
N LYS A 34 16.12 3.45 14.58
CA LYS A 34 15.01 4.41 14.40
C LYS A 34 14.91 4.88 12.95
N ILE A 35 13.72 4.75 12.38
CA ILE A 35 13.44 5.12 10.98
C ILE A 35 13.79 6.59 10.67
N THR A 36 13.73 7.47 11.68
CA THR A 36 14.12 8.89 11.58
C THR A 36 15.58 9.12 11.22
N ASN A 37 16.45 8.13 11.47
CA ASN A 37 17.87 8.20 11.12
C ASN A 37 18.09 7.97 9.61
N PHE A 38 17.12 7.36 8.93
CA PHE A 38 17.19 7.02 7.51
C PHE A 38 16.24 7.87 6.66
N PHE A 39 15.06 8.19 7.20
CA PHE A 39 13.98 8.85 6.48
C PHE A 39 13.35 9.98 7.30
N PRO A 40 13.01 11.11 6.66
CA PRO A 40 12.01 12.00 7.22
C PRO A 40 10.66 11.29 7.26
N VAL A 41 10.02 11.34 8.43
CA VAL A 41 8.71 10.73 8.67
C VAL A 41 7.65 11.81 8.91
N GLN A 42 6.40 11.44 8.71
CA GLN A 42 5.24 12.29 8.91
C GLN A 42 4.17 11.49 9.65
N GLN A 43 3.40 12.16 10.49
CA GLN A 43 2.23 11.58 11.15
C GLN A 43 1.05 12.54 10.95
N LYS A 44 -0.05 12.04 10.38
CA LYS A 44 -1.24 12.86 10.09
C LYS A 44 -2.15 12.97 11.32
N GLY A 45 -1.66 13.65 12.36
CA GLY A 45 -2.38 13.86 13.62
C GLY A 45 -2.05 12.81 14.69
N GLU A 46 -2.52 13.07 15.90
CA GLU A 46 -2.22 12.23 17.06
C GLU A 46 -2.90 10.85 16.92
N GLY A 47 -2.12 9.78 16.99
CA GLY A 47 -2.61 8.40 16.83
C GLY A 47 -2.66 7.87 15.39
N ALA A 48 -2.36 8.69 14.37
CA ALA A 48 -2.26 8.23 12.98
C ALA A 48 -0.98 7.40 12.75
N GLU A 49 -0.94 6.62 11.67
CA GLU A 49 0.24 5.85 11.31
C GLU A 49 1.43 6.76 10.99
N LEU A 50 2.62 6.30 11.39
CA LEU A 50 3.87 6.96 11.02
C LEU A 50 4.24 6.55 9.59
N VAL A 51 4.42 7.53 8.71
CA VAL A 51 4.70 7.29 7.29
C VAL A 51 5.98 7.96 6.83
N THR A 52 6.74 7.30 5.96
CA THR A 52 7.94 7.84 5.34
C THR A 52 7.57 8.84 4.24
N GLN A 53 8.26 9.97 4.16
CA GLN A 53 7.96 11.00 3.16
C GLN A 53 8.53 10.70 1.77
N TYR A 54 9.48 9.77 1.66
CA TYR A 54 10.04 9.36 0.38
C TYR A 54 9.29 8.17 -0.23
N GLU A 55 9.33 8.11 -1.56
CA GLU A 55 8.65 7.08 -2.33
C GLU A 55 9.36 5.72 -2.24
N MET A 56 8.64 4.66 -2.61
CA MET A 56 9.05 3.26 -2.49
C MET A 56 10.49 2.96 -2.96
N HIS A 57 10.88 3.50 -4.11
CA HIS A 57 12.20 3.19 -4.71
C HIS A 57 13.37 3.67 -3.87
N THR A 58 13.18 4.72 -3.06
CA THR A 58 14.25 5.26 -2.20
C THR A 58 14.51 4.36 -1.00
N VAL A 59 13.50 3.61 -0.53
CA VAL A 59 13.61 2.65 0.59
C VAL A 59 14.53 1.49 0.23
N GLU A 60 14.33 0.90 -0.93
CA GLU A 60 15.14 -0.23 -1.40
C GLU A 60 16.59 0.20 -1.69
N GLN A 61 16.79 1.40 -2.25
CA GLN A 61 18.12 1.94 -2.54
C GLN A 61 18.97 2.19 -1.28
N LEU A 62 18.33 2.51 -0.15
CA LEU A 62 19.00 2.67 1.14
C LEU A 62 19.26 1.34 1.85
N GLY A 63 18.93 0.21 1.22
CA GLY A 63 19.16 -1.13 1.76
C GLY A 63 18.20 -1.50 2.91
N LEU A 64 17.06 -0.81 3.01
CA LEU A 64 16.07 -1.08 4.04
C LEU A 64 15.07 -2.14 3.58
N LEU A 65 14.63 -2.96 4.54
CA LEU A 65 13.70 -4.04 4.25
C LEU A 65 12.30 -3.46 4.09
N LYS A 66 11.68 -3.77 2.95
CA LYS A 66 10.29 -3.44 2.65
C LYS A 66 9.48 -4.73 2.59
N MET A 67 8.32 -4.75 3.25
CA MET A 67 7.35 -5.84 3.15
C MET A 67 5.98 -5.29 2.81
N ASP A 68 5.27 -5.94 1.88
CA ASP A 68 3.90 -5.57 1.49
C ASP A 68 2.90 -6.56 2.09
N PHE A 69 2.04 -6.07 2.98
CA PHE A 69 0.90 -6.83 3.54
C PHE A 69 -0.35 -6.55 2.72
N LEU A 70 -0.60 -7.38 1.72
CA LEU A 70 -1.76 -7.25 0.85
C LEU A 70 -3.00 -7.83 1.53
N GLY A 71 -3.99 -6.98 1.83
CA GLY A 71 -5.32 -7.39 2.28
C GLY A 71 -6.15 -7.98 1.13
N LEU A 72 -5.81 -9.20 0.69
CA LEU A 72 -6.54 -9.87 -0.38
C LEU A 72 -7.91 -10.31 0.12
N ARG A 73 -8.97 -9.68 -0.42
CA ARG A 73 -10.37 -10.02 -0.11
C ARG A 73 -10.67 -11.52 -0.28
N ASN A 74 -10.01 -12.17 -1.25
CA ASN A 74 -10.19 -13.59 -1.50
C ASN A 74 -9.86 -14.45 -0.27
N LEU A 75 -8.79 -14.12 0.47
CA LEU A 75 -8.42 -14.85 1.69
C LEU A 75 -9.50 -14.70 2.76
N SER A 76 -10.05 -13.49 2.93
CA SER A 76 -11.16 -13.27 3.86
C SER A 76 -12.44 -14.01 3.46
N ILE A 77 -12.69 -14.20 2.17
CA ILE A 77 -13.84 -14.98 1.68
C ILE A 77 -13.65 -16.47 1.99
N ILE A 78 -12.44 -17.00 1.76
CA ILE A 78 -12.10 -18.40 2.05
C ILE A 78 -12.25 -18.67 3.55
N ASP A 79 -11.67 -17.81 4.39
CA ASP A 79 -11.76 -17.89 5.84
C ASP A 79 -13.24 -17.93 6.30
N ARG A 80 -14.06 -17.04 5.74
CA ARG A 80 -15.50 -17.02 6.03
C ARG A 80 -16.23 -18.28 5.56
N ALA A 81 -15.82 -18.88 4.45
CA ALA A 81 -16.41 -20.11 3.96
C ALA A 81 -16.11 -21.29 4.91
N ILE A 82 -14.89 -21.40 5.43
CA ILE A 82 -14.49 -22.40 6.43
C ILE A 82 -15.32 -22.24 7.70
N GLU A 83 -15.45 -21.00 8.21
CA GLU A 83 -16.26 -20.71 9.39
C GLU A 83 -17.73 -21.16 9.25
N LEU A 84 -18.32 -21.00 8.06
CA LEU A 84 -19.70 -21.38 7.79
C LEU A 84 -19.89 -22.91 7.71
N ILE A 85 -18.88 -23.63 7.25
CA ILE A 85 -18.89 -25.10 7.22
C ILE A 85 -18.81 -25.67 8.65
N GLY A 86 -18.31 -24.88 9.61
CA GLY A 86 -18.28 -25.23 11.03
C GLY A 86 -17.13 -26.17 11.39
N ASP A 87 -16.20 -26.38 10.47
CA ASP A 87 -15.07 -27.29 10.65
C ASP A 87 -13.76 -26.48 10.63
N LYS A 88 -13.27 -26.14 11.82
CA LYS A 88 -12.03 -25.40 12.01
C LYS A 88 -10.78 -26.24 11.73
N ASP A 89 -10.95 -27.56 11.64
CA ASP A 89 -9.87 -28.52 11.38
C ASP A 89 -9.89 -29.00 9.92
N LEU A 90 -10.72 -28.40 9.07
CA LEU A 90 -10.83 -28.75 7.66
C LEU A 90 -9.61 -28.22 6.90
N ASP A 91 -8.62 -29.09 6.73
CA ASP A 91 -7.42 -28.81 5.93
C ASP A 91 -7.77 -28.84 4.43
N ILE A 92 -8.05 -27.66 3.87
CA ILE A 92 -8.37 -27.49 2.45
C ILE A 92 -7.18 -27.90 1.56
N ASP A 93 -5.94 -27.83 2.07
CA ASP A 93 -4.75 -28.14 1.28
C ASP A 93 -4.63 -29.65 0.96
N GLN A 94 -5.34 -30.52 1.70
CA GLN A 94 -5.45 -31.95 1.40
C GLN A 94 -6.34 -32.25 0.18
N TYR A 95 -7.20 -31.30 -0.21
CA TYR A 95 -8.14 -31.46 -1.32
C TYR A 95 -7.57 -30.81 -2.58
N THR A 96 -6.49 -31.39 -3.11
CA THR A 96 -5.97 -31.00 -4.42
C THR A 96 -6.91 -31.54 -5.51
N PHE A 97 -7.49 -30.65 -6.32
CA PHE A 97 -8.11 -31.06 -7.58
C PHE A 97 -6.99 -31.47 -8.54
N GLY A 98 -6.85 -32.78 -8.75
CA GLY A 98 -6.03 -33.33 -9.83
C GLY A 98 -6.53 -32.92 -11.20
#